data_AF-A0A7C9CYQ4-F1
#
_entry.id   AF-A0A7C9CYQ4-F1
#
_cell.length_a   1.000
_cell.length_b   1.000
_cell.length_c   1.000
_cell.angle_alpha   90.00
_cell.angle_beta   90.00
_cell.angle_gamma   90.00
#
_symmetry.space_group_name_H-M   'P 1'
#
loop_
_entity.id
_entity.type
_entity.pdbx_description
1 polymer ?
#
loop_
_entity_poly.entity_id
_entity_poly.type
_entity_poly.pdbx_seq_one_letter_code
_entity_poly.pdbx_strand_id
1 'polypeptide(L)'
;SQTHVDKIREVFSQVKVNITLLDAIQQMPPYARFLKDLCTTKRATNVPKRAFLTSNVSSIISNQVPLKCKDPGCPTISIVVGNHTIHRALLDLGVSVNLLPFTVYERLG
;
A
#
# COMPACT_ATOMS: atom_id res chain seq x y z
N SER A 1 27.55 22.42 3.07
CA SER A 1 26.61 21.30 2.80
C SER A 1 25.16 21.71 2.97
N GLN A 2 24.77 22.35 4.07
CA GLN A 2 23.39 22.81 4.33
C GLN A 2 22.89 23.90 3.35
N THR A 3 23.75 24.85 3.02
CA THR A 3 23.46 26.03 2.18
C THR A 3 23.05 25.70 0.74
N HIS A 4 23.39 24.51 0.26
CA HIS A 4 23.08 24.07 -1.10
C HIS A 4 21.64 23.53 -1.20
N VAL A 5 21.18 22.84 -0.15
CA VAL A 5 19.83 22.26 -0.06
C VAL A 5 18.77 23.37 0.05
N ASP A 6 19.08 24.42 0.79
CA ASP A 6 18.15 25.55 0.99
C ASP A 6 17.96 26.35 -0.30
N LYS A 7 19.02 26.56 -1.08
CA LYS A 7 18.94 27.15 -2.43
C LYS A 7 18.13 26.31 -3.42
N ILE A 8 18.30 24.99 -3.38
CA ILE A 8 17.54 24.07 -4.23
C ILE A 8 16.04 24.18 -3.89
N ARG A 9 15.70 24.17 -2.60
CA ARG A 9 14.32 24.30 -2.13
C ARG A 9 13.68 25.64 -2.52
N GLU A 10 14.44 26.72 -2.46
CA GLU A 10 14.00 28.05 -2.86
C GLU A 10 13.68 28.12 -4.35
N VAL A 11 14.51 27.53 -5.22
CA VAL A 11 14.27 27.42 -6.66
C VAL A 11 13.01 26.58 -6.97
N PHE A 12 12.81 25.47 -6.27
CA PHE A 12 11.58 24.65 -6.40
C PHE A 12 10.31 25.37 -5.93
N SER A 13 10.43 26.29 -4.98
CA SER A 13 9.29 27.06 -4.47
C SER A 13 8.82 28.17 -5.42
N GLN A 14 9.70 28.66 -6.28
CA GLN A 14 9.44 29.89 -7.03
C GLN A 14 8.77 29.70 -8.38
N VAL A 15 9.03 28.62 -9.14
CA VAL A 15 8.76 28.72 -10.58
C VAL A 15 8.22 27.41 -11.17
N LYS A 16 7.06 27.51 -11.81
CA LYS A 16 6.48 26.59 -12.81
C LYS A 16 5.87 25.26 -12.38
N VAL A 17 6.23 24.62 -11.26
CA VAL A 17 5.64 23.29 -10.96
C VAL A 17 4.13 23.37 -10.75
N ASN A 18 3.63 24.33 -9.98
CA ASN A 18 2.18 24.38 -9.69
C ASN A 18 1.32 24.75 -10.91
N ILE A 19 1.78 25.67 -11.77
CA ILE A 19 1.02 26.09 -12.96
C ILE A 19 1.13 25.03 -14.06
N THR A 20 2.34 24.54 -14.36
CA THR A 20 2.54 23.49 -15.38
C THR A 20 1.89 22.17 -14.98
N LEU A 21 1.84 21.84 -13.68
CA LEU A 21 1.10 20.66 -13.19
C LEU A 21 -0.41 20.85 -13.36
N LEU A 22 -0.93 22.04 -13.04
CA LEU A 22 -2.36 22.33 -13.17
C LEU A 22 -2.79 22.31 -14.65
N ASP A 23 -2.00 22.89 -15.54
CA ASP A 23 -2.21 22.83 -16.98
C ASP A 23 -2.12 21.39 -17.51
N ALA A 24 -1.13 20.61 -17.08
CA ALA A 24 -0.98 19.21 -17.48
C ALA A 24 -2.15 18.33 -16.99
N ILE A 25 -2.66 18.57 -15.78
CA ILE A 25 -3.86 17.91 -15.25
C ILE A 25 -5.09 18.30 -16.09
N GLN A 26 -5.24 19.58 -16.44
CA GLN A 26 -6.35 20.04 -17.29
C GLN A 26 -6.33 19.42 -18.69
N GLN A 27 -5.14 19.24 -19.27
CA GLN A 27 -4.95 18.60 -20.59
C GLN A 27 -5.18 17.08 -20.56
N MET A 28 -5.29 16.47 -19.39
CA MET A 28 -5.50 15.02 -19.20
C MET A 28 -6.83 14.72 -18.51
N PRO A 29 -7.95 14.64 -19.25
CA PRO A 29 -9.29 14.41 -18.69
C PRO A 29 -9.42 13.21 -17.75
N PRO A 30 -8.80 12.04 -18.01
CA PRO A 30 -8.86 10.89 -17.10
C PRO A 30 -8.19 11.17 -15.75
N TYR A 31 -7.07 11.89 -15.76
CA TYR A 31 -6.29 12.18 -14.57
C TYR A 31 -6.96 13.28 -13.73
N ALA A 32 -7.52 14.30 -14.39
CA ALA A 32 -8.36 15.31 -13.74
C ALA A 32 -9.57 14.68 -13.03
N ARG A 33 -10.25 13.73 -13.69
CA ARG A 33 -11.37 12.99 -13.08
C ARG A 33 -10.90 12.16 -11.88
N PHE A 34 -9.79 11.43 -12.01
CA PHE A 34 -9.22 10.66 -10.91
C PHE A 34 -8.86 11.52 -9.69
N LEU A 35 -8.21 12.67 -9.89
CA LEU A 35 -7.87 13.60 -8.81
C LEU A 35 -9.11 14.23 -8.17
N LYS A 36 -10.12 14.54 -8.98
CA LYS A 36 -11.43 15.02 -8.50
C LYS A 36 -12.10 13.95 -7.65
N ASP A 37 -12.15 12.71 -8.14
CA ASP A 37 -12.74 11.57 -7.44
C ASP A 37 -11.98 11.25 -6.15
N LEU A 38 -10.65 11.40 -6.12
CA LEU A 38 -9.84 11.26 -4.91
C LEU A 38 -10.18 12.33 -3.86
N CYS A 39 -10.31 13.59 -4.29
CA CYS A 39 -10.66 14.71 -3.41
C CYS A 39 -12.12 14.63 -2.91
N THR A 40 -13.06 14.15 -3.73
CA THR A 40 -14.46 13.96 -3.33
C THR A 40 -14.66 12.71 -2.47
N THR A 41 -13.96 11.62 -2.74
CA THR A 41 -13.97 10.39 -1.92
C THR A 41 -13.39 10.66 -0.53
N LYS A 42 -12.32 11.45 -0.43
CA LYS A 42 -11.78 11.92 0.86
C LYS A 42 -12.77 12.83 1.61
N ARG A 43 -13.67 13.53 0.92
CA ARG A 43 -14.76 14.31 1.55
C ARG A 43 -15.97 13.46 1.94
N ALA A 44 -16.29 12.41 1.19
CA ALA A 44 -17.34 11.44 1.52
C ALA A 44 -16.98 10.55 2.73
N THR A 45 -15.68 10.44 3.04
CA THR A 45 -15.14 9.75 4.22
C THR A 45 -14.92 10.68 5.42
N ASN A 46 -15.60 11.84 5.47
CA ASN A 46 -15.77 12.62 6.71
C ASN A 46 -16.72 11.89 7.68
N VAL A 47 -16.39 10.64 8.01
CA VAL A 47 -16.87 10.01 9.22
C VAL A 47 -16.27 10.83 10.37
N PRO A 48 -17.09 11.39 11.27
CA PRO A 48 -16.59 12.20 12.38
C PRO A 48 -15.48 11.44 13.10
N LYS A 49 -14.36 12.08 13.44
CA LYS A 49 -13.27 11.44 14.21
C LYS A 49 -13.78 10.70 15.47
N ARG A 50 -14.91 11.15 16.04
CA ARG A 50 -15.62 10.45 17.13
C ARG A 50 -16.12 9.04 16.75
N ALA A 51 -16.66 8.85 15.54
CA ALA A 51 -17.21 7.57 15.12
C ALA A 51 -16.13 6.50 14.87
N PHE A 52 -14.94 6.89 14.40
CA PHE A 52 -13.77 6.00 14.36
C PHE A 52 -13.23 5.65 15.75
N LEU A 53 -13.27 6.61 16.68
CA LEU A 53 -12.82 6.38 18.04
C LEU A 53 -13.83 5.53 18.83
N THR A 54 -15.14 5.61 18.59
CA THR A 54 -16.12 4.85 19.40
C THR A 54 -16.00 3.33 19.29
N SER A 55 -15.66 2.76 18.12
CA SER A 55 -15.45 1.30 18.00
C SER A 55 -14.11 0.85 18.59
N ASN A 56 -13.08 1.66 18.43
CA ASN A 56 -11.74 1.34 18.92
C ASN A 56 -11.61 1.61 20.42
N VAL A 57 -12.38 2.57 20.95
CA VAL A 57 -12.41 2.91 22.37
C VAL A 57 -13.32 1.97 23.15
N SER A 58 -14.42 1.45 22.56
CA SER A 58 -15.22 0.42 23.25
C SER A 58 -14.42 -0.86 23.48
N SER A 59 -13.59 -1.27 22.52
CA SER A 59 -12.68 -2.42 22.67
C SER A 59 -11.55 -2.14 23.67
N ILE A 60 -11.01 -0.92 23.72
CA ILE A 60 -10.02 -0.50 24.72
C ILE A 60 -10.62 -0.42 26.14
N ILE A 61 -11.83 0.14 26.30
CA ILE A 61 -12.52 0.31 27.59
C ILE A 61 -13.09 -1.02 28.11
N SER A 62 -13.56 -1.89 27.21
CA SER A 62 -14.10 -3.23 27.55
C SER A 62 -13.03 -4.17 28.09
N ASN A 63 -11.75 -3.79 28.04
CA ASN A 63 -10.61 -4.62 28.45
C ASN A 63 -10.62 -6.01 27.78
N GLN A 64 -11.36 -6.13 26.67
CA GLN A 64 -11.34 -7.28 25.80
C GLN A 64 -10.05 -7.15 25.01
N VAL A 65 -8.98 -7.69 25.58
CA VAL A 65 -7.75 -7.97 24.87
C VAL A 65 -8.17 -8.60 23.54
N PRO A 66 -7.93 -7.97 22.37
CA PRO A 66 -8.21 -8.63 21.11
C PRO A 66 -7.45 -9.95 21.18
N LEU A 67 -8.16 -11.07 21.04
CA LEU A 67 -7.53 -12.38 21.02
C LEU A 67 -6.37 -12.27 20.05
N LYS A 68 -5.13 -12.32 20.55
CA LYS A 68 -3.95 -12.38 19.69
C LYS A 68 -4.19 -13.58 18.81
N CYS A 69 -4.48 -13.36 17.53
CA CYS A 69 -4.44 -14.42 16.56
C CYS A 69 -3.05 -15.03 16.70
N LYS A 70 -3.00 -16.33 16.98
CA LYS A 70 -1.75 -17.05 17.03
C LYS A 70 -1.03 -16.75 15.73
N ASP A 71 0.26 -16.43 15.82
CA ASP A 71 1.08 -16.30 14.64
C ASP A 71 0.94 -17.60 13.83
N PRO A 72 0.49 -17.55 12.56
CA PRO A 72 0.44 -18.73 11.71
C PRO A 72 1.83 -19.35 11.49
N GLY A 73 2.91 -18.69 11.90
CA GLY A 73 4.28 -19.16 11.76
C GLY A 73 4.78 -18.90 10.34
N CYS A 74 5.27 -19.92 9.64
CA CYS A 74 5.54 -19.86 8.21
C CYS A 74 4.23 -20.06 7.44
N PRO A 75 3.54 -19.02 6.94
CA PRO A 75 2.31 -19.22 6.19
C PRO A 75 2.62 -19.98 4.90
N THR A 76 1.99 -21.14 4.70
CA THR A 76 2.12 -21.90 3.45
C THR A 76 0.83 -21.88 2.65
N ILE A 77 0.93 -21.75 1.34
CA ILE A 77 -0.17 -21.78 0.38
C ILE A 77 0.03 -22.90 -0.66
N SER A 78 -1.07 -23.33 -1.28
CA SER A 78 -1.02 -24.19 -2.47
C SER A 78 -0.89 -23.32 -3.72
N ILE A 79 0.07 -23.64 -4.58
CA ILE A 79 0.30 -22.96 -5.87
C ILE A 79 0.31 -23.97 -7.02
N VAL A 80 0.08 -23.47 -8.23
CA VAL A 80 0.15 -24.27 -9.46
C VAL A 80 1.21 -23.63 -10.37
N VAL A 81 2.16 -24.45 -10.84
CA VAL A 81 3.21 -24.05 -11.79
C VAL A 81 3.10 -24.95 -13.02
N GLY A 82 2.63 -24.40 -14.14
CA GLY A 82 2.27 -25.20 -15.31
C GLY A 82 1.16 -26.20 -14.95
N ASN A 83 1.46 -27.50 -15.12
CA ASN A 83 0.54 -28.59 -14.77
C ASN A 83 0.84 -29.21 -13.38
N HIS A 84 1.77 -28.64 -12.61
CA HIS A 84 2.21 -29.19 -11.34
C HIS A 84 1.64 -28.38 -10.16
N THR A 85 1.08 -29.09 -9.18
CA THR A 85 0.55 -28.48 -7.95
C THR A 85 1.54 -28.65 -6.80
N ILE A 86 1.91 -27.54 -6.14
CA ILE A 86 2.77 -27.50 -4.96
C ILE A 86 1.91 -27.07 -3.77
N HIS A 87 1.63 -27.98 -2.83
CA HIS A 87 0.67 -27.73 -1.77
C HIS A 87 1.17 -26.84 -0.61
N ARG A 88 2.50 -26.73 -0.45
CA ARG A 88 3.15 -26.14 0.73
C ARG A 88 4.20 -25.10 0.35
N ALA A 89 3.86 -24.17 -0.53
CA ALA A 89 4.74 -23.06 -0.88
C ALA A 89 4.72 -22.00 0.23
N LEU A 90 5.89 -21.53 0.65
CA LEU A 90 6.01 -20.48 1.66
C LEU A 90 5.54 -19.13 1.07
N LEU A 91 4.63 -18.44 1.77
CA LEU A 91 4.18 -17.10 1.42
C LEU A 91 5.01 -16.06 2.21
N ASP A 92 6.09 -15.60 1.60
CA ASP A 92 6.87 -14.49 2.16
C ASP A 92 6.49 -13.18 1.48
N LEU A 93 5.80 -12.29 2.21
CA LEU A 93 5.40 -10.96 1.73
C LEU A 93 6.54 -9.93 1.84
N GLY A 94 7.64 -10.27 2.50
CA GLY A 94 8.81 -9.40 2.68
C GLY A 94 9.85 -9.52 1.56
N VAL A 95 9.70 -10.48 0.65
CA VAL A 95 10.66 -10.76 -0.43
C VAL A 95 10.02 -10.47 -1.79
N SER A 96 10.79 -9.84 -2.67
CA SER A 96 10.32 -9.43 -4.02
C SER A 96 10.47 -10.51 -5.09
N VAL A 97 11.09 -11.64 -4.77
CA VAL A 97 11.41 -12.73 -5.70
C VAL A 97 10.90 -14.08 -5.18
N ASN A 98 10.44 -14.93 -6.10
CA ASN A 98 10.03 -16.30 -5.77
C ASN A 98 11.24 -17.24 -5.90
N LEU A 99 11.57 -17.96 -4.83
CA LEU A 99 12.62 -18.98 -4.85
C LEU A 99 11.99 -20.36 -5.03
N LEU A 100 12.56 -21.15 -5.94
CA LEU A 100 12.18 -22.54 -6.16
C LEU A 100 13.39 -23.43 -5.93
N PRO A 101 13.36 -24.38 -4.98
CA PRO A 101 14.45 -25.33 -4.79
C PRO A 101 14.70 -26.15 -6.07
N PHE A 102 15.96 -26.43 -6.36
CA PHE A 102 16.36 -27.17 -7.56
C PHE A 102 15.65 -28.53 -7.68
N THR A 103 15.48 -29.25 -6.57
CA THR A 103 14.77 -30.53 -6.53
C THR A 103 13.28 -30.43 -6.86
N VAL A 104 12.66 -29.26 -6.67
CA VAL A 104 11.29 -29.00 -7.11
C VAL A 104 11.29 -28.64 -8.58
N TYR A 105 12.26 -27.84 -9.03
CA TYR A 105 12.45 -27.51 -10.44
C TYR A 105 12.63 -28.77 -11.32
N GLU A 106 13.47 -29.73 -10.91
CA GLU A 106 13.64 -31.00 -11.64
C GLU A 106 12.34 -31.80 -11.80
N ARG A 107 11.39 -31.66 -10.86
CA ARG A 107 10.08 -32.32 -10.95
C ARG A 107 9.12 -31.62 -11.90
N LEU A 108 9.41 -30.37 -12.29
CA LEU A 108 8.60 -29.63 -13.24
C LEU A 108 8.87 -30.04 -14.70
N GLY A 109 10.02 -30.66 -14.97
CA GLY A 109 10.44 -31.12 -16.31
C GLY A 109 11.30 -30.11 -17.04
#